data_AF-A0A9X7XVG7-F1
#
_entry.id   AF-A0A9X7XVG7-F1
#
_cell.length_a   1.000
_cell.length_b   1.000
_cell.length_c   1.000
_cell.angle_alpha   90.00
_cell.angle_beta   90.00
_cell.angle_gamma   90.00
#
_symmetry.space_group_name_H-M   'P 1'
#
loop_
_entity.id
_entity.type
_entity.pdbx_description
1 polymer ?
#
loop_
_entity_poly.entity_id
_entity_poly.type
_entity_poly.pdbx_seq_one_letter_code
_entity_poly.pdbx_strand_id
1 'polypeptide(L)'
;MGERTQLLIQVKDKKDNLLIGTVLHYQWGYGRTMLMDALNLIINFPWHYDLDSNNIMDHNNYPEIDTFLKNNLNIKFPVLARNLYSWLGNTSSGCNNIPLDFDKTEYNLKNQIESPYQNNISSLELAFHANQNDFANQCDNNDGYMIADIIFDRYIKKCEFKFCYNPTQLISLESYSNDVKQSHFLNPKFISAYKTICKSYDIKVN
;
A
#
# COMPACT_ATOMS: atom_id res chain seq x y z
N MET A 1 -5.67 22.52 4.51
CA MET A 1 -4.93 21.33 4.05
C MET A 1 -5.89 20.15 4.22
N GLY A 2 -6.06 19.33 3.17
CA GLY A 2 -7.10 18.30 3.13
C GLY A 2 -6.80 17.13 4.06
N GLU A 3 -7.86 16.59 4.64
CA GLU A 3 -7.93 15.38 5.46
C GLU A 3 -7.41 14.15 4.67
N ARG A 4 -6.24 13.62 5.04
CA ARG A 4 -5.60 12.49 4.33
C ARG A 4 -5.94 11.12 4.92
N THR A 5 -6.91 10.38 4.36
CA THR A 5 -7.15 8.96 4.73
C THR A 5 -6.03 8.08 4.16
N GLN A 6 -5.74 6.94 4.79
CA GLN A 6 -4.60 6.09 4.38
C GLN A 6 -4.91 4.59 4.38
N LEU A 7 -4.36 3.91 3.37
CA LEU A 7 -4.37 2.45 3.21
C LEU A 7 -2.94 1.93 3.29
N LEU A 8 -2.64 1.12 4.31
CA LEU A 8 -1.38 0.36 4.37
C LEU A 8 -1.56 -0.92 3.55
N ILE A 9 -0.72 -1.11 2.54
CA ILE A 9 -0.66 -2.35 1.76
C ILE A 9 0.57 -3.12 2.17
N GLN A 10 0.36 -4.35 2.66
CA GLN A 10 1.43 -5.28 3.00
C GLN A 10 1.32 -6.50 2.10
N VAL A 11 2.28 -6.67 1.20
CA VAL A 11 2.36 -7.83 0.31
C VAL A 11 3.49 -8.73 0.79
N LYS A 12 3.18 -9.99 1.02
CA LYS A 12 4.14 -11.01 1.43
C LYS A 12 4.09 -12.22 0.50
N ASP A 13 5.18 -12.96 0.43
CA ASP A 13 5.21 -14.25 -0.25
C ASP A 13 4.54 -15.36 0.60
N LYS A 14 4.34 -16.54 0.01
CA LYS A 14 3.80 -17.72 0.70
C LYS A 14 4.63 -18.23 1.89
N LYS A 15 5.87 -17.75 2.05
CA LYS A 15 6.78 -18.07 3.15
C LYS A 15 6.81 -16.94 4.19
N ASP A 16 5.86 -16.00 4.12
CA ASP A 16 5.73 -14.83 5.00
C ASP A 16 6.88 -13.81 4.88
N ASN A 17 7.67 -13.87 3.79
CA ASN A 17 8.67 -12.83 3.52
C ASN A 17 7.98 -11.60 2.94
N LEU A 18 8.35 -10.40 3.42
CA LEU A 18 7.86 -9.15 2.86
C LEU A 18 8.33 -9.00 1.40
N LEU A 19 7.38 -8.72 0.51
CA LEU A 19 7.64 -8.30 -0.86
C LEU A 19 7.62 -6.77 -0.94
N ILE A 20 6.60 -6.15 -0.36
CA ILE A 20 6.51 -4.69 -0.21
C ILE A 20 5.57 -4.33 0.95
N GLY A 21 5.93 -3.31 1.72
CA GLY A 21 5.04 -2.58 2.62
C GLY A 21 4.98 -1.12 2.18
N THR A 22 3.80 -0.61 1.84
CA THR A 22 3.66 0.77 1.36
C THR A 22 2.35 1.41 1.80
N VAL A 23 2.33 2.74 1.88
CA VAL A 23 1.15 3.51 2.28
C VAL A 23 0.61 4.28 1.07
N LEU A 24 -0.69 4.10 0.79
CA LEU A 24 -1.42 4.90 -0.17
C LEU A 24 -2.13 6.05 0.56
N HIS A 25 -1.87 7.28 0.10
CA HIS A 25 -2.44 8.49 0.68
C HIS A 25 -3.61 8.99 -0.18
N TYR A 26 -4.80 9.08 0.42
CA TYR A 26 -5.98 9.63 -0.22
C TYR A 26 -6.17 11.07 0.23
N GLN A 27 -6.41 11.99 -0.70
CA GLN A 27 -6.80 13.37 -0.33
C GLN A 27 -8.24 13.45 0.21
N TRP A 28 -9.09 12.47 -0.13
CA TRP A 28 -10.49 12.36 0.28
C TRP A 28 -10.94 10.89 0.40
N GLY A 29 -10.19 10.09 1.17
CA GLY A 29 -10.43 8.64 1.26
C GLY A 29 -11.52 8.23 2.26
N TYR A 30 -12.15 9.19 2.94
CA TYR A 30 -13.22 8.93 3.89
C TYR A 30 -14.43 8.25 3.23
N GLY A 31 -15.26 7.63 4.06
CA GLY A 31 -16.46 6.95 3.65
C GLY A 31 -16.18 5.74 2.76
N ARG A 32 -16.76 5.75 1.55
CA ARG A 32 -16.71 4.62 0.62
C ARG A 32 -15.42 4.57 -0.21
N THR A 33 -14.71 5.69 -0.36
CA THR A 33 -13.65 5.85 -1.36
C THR A 33 -12.52 4.85 -1.14
N MET A 34 -11.90 4.83 0.04
CA MET A 34 -10.80 3.91 0.34
C MET A 34 -11.23 2.44 0.25
N LEU A 35 -12.43 2.10 0.73
CA LEU A 35 -12.95 0.73 0.68
C LEU A 35 -13.14 0.25 -0.77
N MET A 36 -13.74 1.10 -1.62
CA MET A 36 -13.95 0.76 -3.03
C MET A 36 -12.65 0.71 -3.82
N ASP A 37 -11.70 1.60 -3.53
CA ASP A 37 -10.38 1.59 -4.18
C ASP A 37 -9.55 0.38 -3.75
N ALA A 38 -9.55 0.02 -2.45
CA ALA A 38 -8.93 -1.22 -1.98
C ALA A 38 -9.50 -2.45 -2.69
N LEU A 39 -10.83 -2.54 -2.84
CA LEU A 39 -11.46 -3.59 -3.64
C LEU A 39 -10.98 -3.57 -5.09
N ASN A 40 -10.98 -2.40 -5.73
CA ASN A 40 -10.55 -2.26 -7.12
C ASN A 40 -9.09 -2.70 -7.32
N LEU A 41 -8.21 -2.34 -6.39
CA LEU A 41 -6.81 -2.77 -6.38
C LEU A 41 -6.68 -4.29 -6.28
N ILE A 42 -7.41 -4.93 -5.36
CA ILE A 42 -7.33 -6.40 -5.20
C ILE A 42 -7.89 -7.13 -6.42
N ILE A 43 -8.98 -6.65 -7.01
CA ILE A 43 -9.60 -7.27 -8.19
C ILE A 43 -8.69 -7.17 -9.42
N ASN A 44 -7.96 -6.07 -9.56
CA ASN A 44 -7.03 -5.84 -10.68
C ASN A 44 -5.58 -6.17 -10.33
N PHE A 45 -5.32 -6.85 -9.21
CA PHE A 45 -3.96 -7.08 -8.75
C PHE A 45 -3.17 -7.88 -9.81
N PRO A 46 -1.99 -7.39 -10.21
CA PRO A 46 -1.28 -7.91 -11.37
C PRO A 46 -0.78 -9.32 -11.08
N TRP A 47 -0.65 -10.12 -12.13
CA TRP A 47 -0.04 -11.43 -11.98
C TRP A 47 1.47 -11.27 -11.81
N HIS A 48 2.09 -12.23 -11.15
CA HIS A 48 3.55 -12.19 -10.93
C HIS A 48 4.32 -12.16 -12.25
N TYR A 49 3.80 -12.82 -13.29
CA TYR A 49 4.40 -12.77 -14.62
C TYR A 49 4.33 -11.37 -15.24
N ASP A 50 3.23 -10.64 -15.04
CA ASP A 50 3.10 -9.28 -15.58
C ASP A 50 4.15 -8.38 -14.93
N LEU A 51 4.39 -8.57 -13.63
CA LEU A 51 5.40 -7.83 -12.86
C LEU A 51 6.85 -8.25 -13.15
N ASP A 52 7.09 -9.53 -13.46
CA ASP A 52 8.42 -10.04 -13.82
C ASP A 52 8.77 -9.77 -15.30
N SER A 53 7.75 -9.71 -16.16
CA SER A 53 7.96 -9.43 -17.57
C SER A 53 8.36 -7.97 -17.72
N ASN A 54 9.33 -7.69 -18.61
CA ASN A 54 9.78 -6.36 -18.99
C ASN A 54 8.66 -5.45 -19.60
N ASN A 55 7.39 -5.77 -19.39
CA ASN A 55 6.21 -5.09 -19.94
C ASN A 55 5.56 -4.07 -19.00
N ILE A 56 5.94 -4.00 -17.71
CA ILE A 56 5.52 -2.88 -16.86
C ILE A 56 6.56 -1.76 -17.00
N MET A 57 6.26 -0.85 -17.93
CA MET A 57 6.50 0.60 -17.87
C MET A 57 7.53 1.07 -16.82
N ASP A 58 8.83 0.82 -17.04
CA ASP A 58 9.86 1.86 -17.15
C ASP A 58 11.21 1.22 -17.48
N HIS A 59 11.91 1.76 -18.48
CA HIS A 59 13.14 1.20 -19.05
C HIS A 59 14.41 1.55 -18.26
N ASN A 60 14.29 1.87 -16.96
CA ASN A 60 15.42 2.23 -16.13
C ASN A 60 15.74 1.10 -15.14
N ASN A 61 16.88 0.46 -15.36
CA ASN A 61 17.49 -0.44 -14.40
C ASN A 61 18.04 0.42 -13.25
N TYR A 62 17.57 0.19 -12.02
CA TYR A 62 17.98 0.93 -10.82
C TYR A 62 18.77 0.01 -9.88
N PRO A 63 19.99 -0.41 -10.26
CA PRO A 63 20.77 -1.40 -9.52
C PRO A 63 21.14 -0.95 -8.11
N GLU A 64 21.35 0.35 -7.86
CA GLU A 64 21.69 0.84 -6.52
C GLU A 64 20.47 0.78 -5.61
N ILE A 65 19.29 1.17 -6.10
CA ILE A 65 18.03 0.96 -5.37
C ILE A 65 17.81 -0.53 -5.12
N ASP A 66 17.94 -1.38 -6.14
CA ASP A 66 17.72 -2.82 -5.99
C ASP A 66 18.69 -3.45 -4.96
N THR A 67 19.93 -2.97 -4.94
CA THR A 67 20.95 -3.35 -3.94
C THR A 67 20.56 -2.88 -2.54
N PHE A 68 20.10 -1.64 -2.39
CA PHE A 68 19.63 -1.09 -1.12
C PHE A 68 18.42 -1.86 -0.58
N LEU A 69 17.38 -2.07 -1.41
CA LEU A 69 16.18 -2.82 -1.01
C LEU A 69 16.54 -4.23 -0.53
N LYS A 70 17.48 -4.89 -1.21
CA LYS A 70 17.92 -6.24 -0.84
C LYS A 70 18.76 -6.28 0.43
N ASN A 71 19.76 -5.41 0.55
CA ASN A 71 20.77 -5.50 1.60
C ASN A 71 20.39 -4.74 2.87
N ASN A 72 19.68 -3.63 2.74
CA ASN A 72 19.31 -2.75 3.85
C ASN A 72 17.89 -3.05 4.35
N LEU A 73 16.95 -3.37 3.44
CA LEU A 73 15.55 -3.64 3.80
C LEU A 73 15.18 -5.12 3.80
N ASN A 74 16.12 -6.01 3.47
CA ASN A 74 15.90 -7.46 3.37
C ASN A 74 14.80 -7.87 2.38
N ILE A 75 14.55 -7.06 1.35
CA ILE A 75 13.57 -7.38 0.30
C ILE A 75 14.20 -8.36 -0.68
N LYS A 76 13.71 -9.60 -0.64
CA LYS A 76 14.27 -10.71 -1.41
C LYS A 76 14.18 -10.53 -2.93
N PHE A 77 13.12 -9.86 -3.39
CA PHE A 77 12.81 -9.65 -4.82
C PHE A 77 12.65 -8.15 -5.11
N PRO A 78 13.76 -7.38 -5.17
CA PRO A 78 13.70 -5.92 -5.23
C PRO A 78 13.05 -5.38 -6.51
N VAL A 79 13.33 -5.99 -7.67
CA VAL A 79 12.70 -5.62 -8.95
C VAL A 79 11.19 -5.79 -8.90
N LEU A 80 10.72 -6.94 -8.38
CA LEU A 80 9.29 -7.21 -8.18
C LEU A 80 8.65 -6.16 -7.27
N ALA A 81 9.33 -5.80 -6.17
CA ALA A 81 8.86 -4.78 -5.24
C ALA A 81 8.71 -3.41 -5.91
N ARG A 82 9.71 -2.97 -6.71
CA ARG A 82 9.62 -1.72 -7.48
C ARG A 82 8.48 -1.73 -8.49
N ASN A 83 8.31 -2.83 -9.22
CA ASN A 83 7.25 -2.94 -10.21
C ASN A 83 5.86 -2.93 -9.56
N LEU A 84 5.71 -3.61 -8.41
CA LEU A 84 4.50 -3.53 -7.59
C LEU A 84 4.23 -2.11 -7.09
N TYR A 85 5.24 -1.42 -6.59
CA TYR A 85 5.12 -0.04 -6.13
C TYR A 85 4.67 0.89 -7.26
N SER A 86 5.32 0.84 -8.43
CA SER A 86 4.92 1.63 -9.59
C SER A 86 3.52 1.30 -10.06
N TRP A 87 3.12 0.02 -10.04
CA TRP A 87 1.76 -0.38 -10.39
C TRP A 87 0.72 0.18 -9.42
N LEU A 88 0.99 0.13 -8.11
CA LEU A 88 0.10 0.67 -7.07
C LEU A 88 -0.16 2.17 -7.28
N GLY A 89 0.89 2.94 -7.57
CA GLY A 89 0.79 4.38 -7.79
C GLY A 89 0.05 4.78 -9.07
N ASN A 90 0.01 3.89 -10.08
CA ASN A 90 -0.63 4.17 -11.38
C ASN A 90 -2.05 3.61 -11.50
N THR A 91 -2.46 2.67 -10.64
CA THR A 91 -3.75 1.95 -10.78
C THR A 91 -4.85 2.51 -9.89
N SER A 92 -4.50 3.25 -8.83
CA SER A 92 -5.48 3.82 -7.92
C SER A 92 -6.06 5.14 -8.41
N SER A 93 -7.39 5.24 -8.49
CA SER A 93 -8.06 6.49 -8.84
C SER A 93 -8.30 7.32 -7.57
N GLY A 94 -7.37 8.24 -7.24
CA GLY A 94 -7.57 9.21 -6.16
C GLY A 94 -6.73 9.01 -4.90
N CYS A 95 -5.80 8.06 -4.90
CA CYS A 95 -4.64 8.09 -4.00
C CYS A 95 -3.33 8.16 -4.76
N ASN A 96 -2.29 8.52 -4.03
CA ASN A 96 -0.91 8.49 -4.51
C ASN A 96 -0.08 7.67 -3.53
N ASN A 97 0.93 6.97 -4.06
CA ASN A 97 2.05 6.53 -3.26
C ASN A 97 2.74 7.72 -2.60
N ILE A 98 3.57 7.44 -1.61
CA ILE A 98 4.62 8.37 -1.16
C ILE A 98 5.40 8.84 -2.40
N PRO A 99 5.62 10.14 -2.64
CA PRO A 99 6.39 10.57 -3.79
C PRO A 99 7.84 10.05 -3.72
N LEU A 100 8.26 9.30 -4.73
CA LEU A 100 9.64 8.80 -4.87
C LEU A 100 10.15 9.08 -6.28
N ASP A 101 11.23 9.84 -6.38
CA ASP A 101 11.95 10.08 -7.63
C ASP A 101 13.04 9.02 -7.77
N PHE A 102 12.78 7.99 -8.58
CA PHE A 102 13.70 6.87 -8.76
C PHE A 102 15.03 7.30 -9.38
N ASP A 103 15.02 8.17 -10.39
CA ASP A 103 16.24 8.62 -11.08
C ASP A 103 17.15 9.41 -10.13
N LYS A 104 16.58 10.35 -9.38
CA LYS A 104 17.32 11.13 -8.39
C LYS A 104 17.84 10.23 -7.26
N THR A 105 17.02 9.29 -6.80
CA THR A 105 17.37 8.37 -5.71
C THR A 105 18.51 7.44 -6.12
N GLU A 106 18.44 6.85 -7.32
CA GLU A 106 19.51 6.04 -7.90
C GLU A 106 20.81 6.84 -8.00
N TYR A 107 20.75 8.05 -8.58
CA TYR A 107 21.92 8.92 -8.70
C TYR A 107 22.56 9.22 -7.34
N ASN A 108 21.74 9.51 -6.33
CA ASN A 108 22.24 9.83 -4.99
C ASN A 108 22.86 8.62 -4.30
N LEU A 109 22.25 7.43 -4.41
CA LEU A 109 22.83 6.20 -3.86
C LEU A 109 24.18 5.88 -4.52
N LYS A 110 24.24 5.94 -5.86
CA LYS A 110 25.45 5.69 -6.64
C LYS A 110 26.62 6.60 -6.24
N ASN A 111 26.33 7.86 -5.96
CA ASN A 111 27.33 8.88 -5.64
C ASN A 111 27.49 9.14 -4.14
N GLN A 112 26.83 8.34 -3.28
CA GLN A 112 26.87 8.47 -1.82
C GLN A 112 26.51 9.89 -1.33
N ILE A 113 25.52 10.51 -1.97
CA ILE A 113 25.08 11.87 -1.65
C ILE A 113 24.11 11.83 -0.47
N GLU A 114 24.58 12.30 0.68
CA GLU A 114 23.74 12.56 1.85
C GLU A 114 23.02 13.91 1.68
N SER A 115 21.71 13.88 1.39
CA SER A 115 20.90 15.10 1.35
C SER A 115 20.25 15.35 2.72
N PRO A 116 20.48 16.50 3.36
CA PRO A 116 19.86 16.82 4.65
C PRO A 116 18.34 17.11 4.57
N TYR A 117 17.79 17.32 3.38
CA TYR A 117 16.38 17.72 3.20
C TYR A 117 15.47 16.64 2.62
N GLN A 118 16.05 15.56 2.08
CA GLN A 118 15.34 14.38 1.58
C GLN A 118 16.27 13.19 1.74
N ASN A 119 16.21 12.53 2.89
CA ASN A 119 17.00 11.31 3.07
C ASN A 119 16.45 10.24 2.12
N ASN A 120 17.17 9.95 1.03
CA ASN A 120 16.76 8.97 0.04
C ASN A 120 16.49 7.60 0.69
N ILE A 121 17.24 7.29 1.76
CA ILE A 121 17.08 6.10 2.60
C ILE A 121 15.69 6.08 3.24
N SER A 122 15.32 7.13 3.98
CA SER A 122 14.02 7.19 4.64
C SER A 122 12.87 7.16 3.63
N SER A 123 13.03 7.78 2.47
CA SER A 123 12.00 7.74 1.42
C SER A 123 11.81 6.32 0.86
N LEU A 124 12.90 5.57 0.67
CA LEU A 124 12.87 4.16 0.26
C LEU A 124 12.28 3.25 1.36
N GLU A 125 12.65 3.46 2.62
CA GLU A 125 12.09 2.73 3.76
C GLU A 125 10.57 2.88 3.84
N LEU A 126 10.06 4.12 3.75
CA LEU A 126 8.63 4.37 3.80
C LEU A 126 7.91 3.85 2.54
N ALA A 127 8.56 3.92 1.36
CA ALA A 127 7.98 3.45 0.11
C ALA A 127 7.86 1.92 0.02
N PHE A 128 8.83 1.18 0.58
CA PHE A 128 8.98 -0.26 0.36
C PHE A 128 8.87 -1.14 1.60
N HIS A 129 9.02 -0.57 2.80
CA HIS A 129 9.05 -1.29 4.06
C HIS A 129 8.16 -0.65 5.14
N ALA A 130 7.12 0.08 4.73
CA ALA A 130 6.15 0.63 5.67
C ALA A 130 5.48 -0.49 6.49
N ASN A 131 5.42 -0.26 7.79
CA ASN A 131 4.68 -1.08 8.73
C ASN A 131 3.63 -0.26 9.48
N GLN A 132 2.89 -0.90 10.40
CA GLN A 132 1.84 -0.24 11.18
C GLN A 132 2.36 0.92 12.06
N ASN A 133 3.62 0.90 12.50
CA ASN A 133 4.19 2.01 13.26
C ASN A 133 4.51 3.20 12.36
N ASP A 134 5.04 2.96 11.16
CA ASP A 134 5.31 4.03 10.18
C ASP A 134 3.99 4.68 9.72
N PHE A 135 2.95 3.86 9.60
CA PHE A 135 1.58 4.27 9.32
C PHE A 135 0.96 5.16 10.40
N ALA A 136 1.56 5.33 11.59
CA ALA A 136 1.14 6.34 12.57
C ALA A 136 1.88 7.66 12.43
N ASN A 137 3.15 7.60 12.04
CA ASN A 137 4.04 8.76 12.00
C ASN A 137 3.98 9.51 10.66
N GLN A 138 3.51 8.85 9.60
CA GLN A 138 3.29 9.45 8.28
C GLN A 138 1.90 10.12 8.14
N CYS A 139 1.18 10.30 9.25
CA CYS A 139 -0.22 10.70 9.28
C CYS A 139 -0.42 12.10 9.86
N ASP A 140 -1.21 12.88 9.13
CA ASP A 140 -1.73 14.16 9.60
C ASP A 140 -3.27 14.10 9.71
N ASN A 141 -3.86 12.90 9.85
CA ASN A 141 -5.31 12.72 9.80
C ASN A 141 -5.90 11.65 10.72
N ASN A 142 -7.20 11.82 11.02
CA ASN A 142 -8.03 11.02 11.91
C ASN A 142 -9.31 10.50 11.22
N ASP A 143 -9.35 10.37 9.90
CA ASP A 143 -10.56 9.97 9.14
C ASP A 143 -10.54 8.51 8.66
N GLY A 144 -9.89 7.68 9.47
CA GLY A 144 -9.94 6.24 9.33
C GLY A 144 -8.72 5.66 8.61
N TYR A 145 -8.44 4.41 8.99
CA TYR A 145 -7.28 3.66 8.56
C TYR A 145 -7.70 2.27 8.11
N MET A 146 -7.12 1.81 7.02
CA MET A 146 -7.30 0.45 6.53
C MET A 146 -5.96 -0.21 6.25
N ILE A 147 -5.91 -1.52 6.45
CA ILE A 147 -4.76 -2.35 6.12
C ILE A 147 -5.23 -3.44 5.16
N ALA A 148 -4.50 -3.62 4.07
CA ALA A 148 -4.66 -4.74 3.15
C ALA A 148 -3.44 -5.67 3.26
N ASP A 149 -3.64 -6.80 3.93
CA ASP A 149 -2.65 -7.86 4.05
C ASP A 149 -2.84 -8.88 2.93
N ILE A 150 -1.83 -9.01 2.06
CA ILE A 150 -1.89 -9.79 0.83
C ILE A 150 -0.81 -10.86 0.86
N ILE A 151 -1.20 -12.13 0.68
CA ILE A 151 -0.27 -13.22 0.38
C ILE A 151 -0.26 -13.44 -1.12
N PHE A 152 0.90 -13.21 -1.73
CA PHE A 152 1.11 -13.23 -3.17
C PHE A 152 2.08 -14.35 -3.58
N ASP A 153 1.73 -15.08 -4.63
CA ASP A 153 2.62 -16.04 -5.30
C ASP A 153 2.52 -15.73 -6.80
N ARG A 154 1.93 -16.59 -7.64
CA ARG A 154 1.62 -16.22 -9.04
C ARG A 154 0.48 -15.22 -9.17
N TYR A 155 -0.44 -15.27 -8.22
CA TYR A 155 -1.66 -14.45 -8.07
C TYR A 155 -1.94 -14.31 -6.56
N ILE A 156 -2.90 -13.47 -6.18
CA ILE A 156 -3.32 -13.34 -4.76
C ILE A 156 -3.82 -14.70 -4.25
N LYS A 157 -3.13 -15.23 -3.24
CA LYS A 157 -3.52 -16.48 -2.56
C LYS A 157 -4.45 -16.22 -1.39
N LYS A 158 -4.25 -15.11 -0.68
CA LYS A 158 -5.07 -14.66 0.44
C LYS A 158 -5.05 -13.14 0.49
N CYS A 159 -6.17 -12.55 0.84
CA CYS A 159 -6.27 -11.13 1.14
C CYS A 159 -7.10 -10.95 2.41
N GLU A 160 -6.63 -10.09 3.32
CA GLU A 160 -7.38 -9.66 4.49
C GLU A 160 -7.41 -8.14 4.57
N PHE A 161 -8.61 -7.61 4.71
CA PHE A 161 -8.87 -6.22 5.00
C PHE A 161 -9.13 -6.03 6.49
N LYS A 162 -8.36 -5.12 7.10
CA LYS A 162 -8.47 -4.75 8.51
C LYS A 162 -8.71 -3.26 8.63
N PHE A 163 -9.45 -2.86 9.65
CA PHE A 163 -9.81 -1.46 9.90
C PHE A 163 -9.27 -1.02 11.24
N CYS A 164 -8.90 0.25 11.36
CA CYS A 164 -8.36 0.80 12.58
C CYS A 164 -8.83 2.25 12.79
N TYR A 165 -9.03 2.66 14.05
CA TYR A 165 -9.20 4.09 14.40
C TYR A 165 -7.88 4.83 14.50
N ASN A 166 -6.87 4.09 14.95
CA ASN A 166 -5.47 4.46 14.96
C ASN A 166 -4.67 3.21 14.53
N PRO A 167 -3.44 3.34 14.07
CA PRO A 167 -2.66 2.24 13.51
C PRO A 167 -2.44 1.02 14.42
N THR A 168 -2.70 1.14 15.72
CA THR A 168 -2.44 0.07 16.71
C THR A 168 -3.71 -0.66 17.16
N GLN A 169 -4.90 -0.11 16.88
CA GLN A 169 -6.16 -0.67 17.35
C GLN A 169 -7.04 -1.15 16.19
N LEU A 170 -6.98 -2.45 15.93
CA LEU A 170 -7.88 -3.11 14.99
C LEU A 170 -9.31 -3.09 15.51
N ILE A 171 -10.25 -2.81 14.61
CA ILE A 171 -11.69 -2.83 14.85
C ILE A 171 -12.40 -3.56 13.71
N SER A 172 -13.65 -3.93 13.93
CA SER A 172 -14.46 -4.50 12.86
C SER A 172 -14.90 -3.45 11.86
N LEU A 173 -15.18 -3.87 10.62
CA LEU A 173 -15.81 -3.01 9.62
C LEU A 173 -17.12 -2.37 10.14
N GLU A 174 -17.93 -3.09 10.93
CA GLU A 174 -19.13 -2.53 11.54
C GLU A 174 -18.81 -1.37 12.48
N SER A 175 -17.84 -1.56 13.38
CA SER A 175 -17.40 -0.50 14.29
C SER A 175 -16.85 0.69 13.50
N TYR A 176 -15.99 0.44 12.51
CA TYR A 176 -15.44 1.46 11.62
C TYR A 176 -16.54 2.26 10.91
N SER A 177 -17.59 1.59 10.41
CA SER A 177 -18.70 2.22 9.69
C SER A 177 -19.60 3.09 10.58
N ASN A 178 -19.63 2.82 11.88
CA ASN A 178 -20.46 3.54 12.84
C ASN A 178 -19.77 4.79 13.40
N ASP A 179 -18.50 5.03 13.07
CA ASP A 179 -17.84 6.29 13.38
C ASP A 179 -18.63 7.46 12.79
N VAL A 180 -18.82 8.53 13.57
CA VAL A 180 -19.59 9.71 13.18
C VAL A 180 -19.13 10.27 11.84
N LYS A 181 -17.82 10.25 11.57
CA LYS A 181 -17.22 10.75 10.33
C LYS A 181 -17.54 9.87 9.11
N GLN A 182 -17.70 8.56 9.33
CA GLN A 182 -17.88 7.58 8.26
C GLN A 182 -19.34 7.23 7.99
N SER A 183 -20.19 7.34 9.01
CA SER A 183 -21.56 6.83 9.06
C SER A 183 -22.48 7.35 7.95
N HIS A 184 -22.28 8.59 7.50
CA HIS A 184 -23.07 9.18 6.42
C HIS A 184 -22.88 8.42 5.09
N PHE A 185 -21.66 7.91 4.86
CA PHE A 185 -21.30 7.24 3.63
C PHE A 185 -21.42 5.71 3.77
N LEU A 186 -21.05 5.16 4.92
CA LEU A 186 -20.98 3.72 5.18
C LEU A 186 -22.27 3.15 5.79
N ASN A 187 -23.40 3.38 5.14
CA ASN A 187 -24.69 2.86 5.63
C ASN A 187 -24.76 1.31 5.61
N PRO A 188 -25.69 0.69 6.36
CA PRO A 188 -25.77 -0.77 6.47
C PRO A 188 -25.95 -1.52 5.14
N LYS A 189 -26.63 -0.92 4.16
CA LYS A 189 -26.79 -1.53 2.82
C LYS A 189 -25.46 -1.58 2.08
N PHE A 190 -24.68 -0.50 2.14
CA PHE A 190 -23.34 -0.47 1.57
C PHE A 190 -22.44 -1.52 2.24
N ILE A 191 -22.41 -1.58 3.57
CA ILE A 191 -21.58 -2.55 4.30
C ILE A 191 -21.95 -3.99 3.95
N SER A 192 -23.25 -4.30 3.86
CA SER A 192 -23.72 -5.62 3.44
C SER A 192 -23.29 -5.97 2.00
N ALA A 193 -23.42 -5.04 1.06
CA ALA A 193 -22.97 -5.22 -0.32
C ALA A 193 -21.45 -5.38 -0.40
N TYR A 194 -20.69 -4.55 0.31
CA TYR A 194 -19.23 -4.60 0.38
C TYR A 194 -18.74 -5.96 0.88
N LYS A 195 -19.28 -6.45 2.01
CA LYS A 195 -18.95 -7.78 2.54
C LYS A 195 -19.29 -8.90 1.56
N THR A 196 -20.38 -8.76 0.81
CA THR A 196 -20.78 -9.74 -0.21
C THR A 196 -19.76 -9.80 -1.34
N ILE A 197 -19.29 -8.64 -1.83
CA ILE A 197 -18.26 -8.56 -2.86
C ILE A 197 -16.92 -9.11 -2.34
N CYS A 198 -16.48 -8.70 -1.14
CA CYS A 198 -15.26 -9.24 -0.54
C CYS A 198 -15.31 -10.78 -0.47
N LYS A 199 -16.45 -11.33 -0.04
CA LYS A 199 -16.66 -12.78 0.03
C LYS A 199 -16.57 -13.46 -1.34
N SER A 200 -17.07 -12.85 -2.41
CA SER A 200 -16.97 -13.45 -3.75
C SER A 200 -15.55 -13.50 -4.31
N TYR A 201 -14.64 -12.67 -3.79
CA TYR A 201 -13.22 -12.65 -4.14
C TYR A 201 -12.32 -13.32 -3.08
N ASP A 202 -12.91 -14.08 -2.15
CA ASP A 202 -12.20 -14.72 -1.03
C ASP A 202 -11.37 -13.74 -0.16
N ILE A 203 -11.82 -12.48 -0.08
CA ILE A 203 -11.22 -11.44 0.76
C ILE A 203 -11.83 -11.52 2.15
N LYS A 204 -11.00 -11.80 3.15
CA LYS A 204 -11.41 -11.74 4.56
C LYS A 204 -11.57 -10.28 4.99
N VAL A 205 -12.65 -9.96 5.70
CA VAL A 205 -12.90 -8.64 6.26
C VAL A 205 -13.02 -8.80 7.76
N ASN A 206 -12.14 -8.16 8.51
CA ASN A 206 -12.15 -8.18 9.98
C ASN A 206 -13.06 -7.08 10.55
#